data_AF-A0A522RGS3-F1
#
_entry.id   AF-A0A522RGS3-F1
#
_cell.length_a   1.000
_cell.length_b   1.000
_cell.length_c   1.000
_cell.angle_alpha   90.00
_cell.angle_beta   90.00
_cell.angle_gamma   90.00
#
_symmetry.space_group_name_H-M   'P 1'
#
loop_
_entity.id
_entity.type
_entity.pdbx_description
1 polymer ?
#
loop_
_entity_poly.entity_id
_entity_poly.type
_entity_poly.pdbx_seq_one_letter_code
_entity_poly.pdbx_strand_id
1 'polypeptide(L)'
;AFAPKDNPKIAIAVVVENAGFGATYAAPIASLMVEKYLNDTIAAGPRTAIMNKMINTTILPDSLIKYVKPVDKRLDSLWTKKIAQMKTERRPDAKNIALNRKRSPHPVSGHAVHEKIYAITGTDTDERP
;
A
#
# COMPACT_ATOMS: atom_id res chain seq x y z
N ALA A 1 -7.44 0.08 15.00
CA ALA A 1 -7.62 -1.28 14.47
C ALA A 1 -6.30 -2.02 14.53
N PHE A 2 -6.32 -3.29 14.91
CA PHE A 2 -5.17 -4.20 14.83
C PHE A 2 -5.54 -5.35 13.89
N ALA A 3 -4.62 -5.77 13.02
CA ALA A 3 -4.91 -6.83 12.05
C ALA A 3 -3.65 -7.62 11.62
N PRO A 4 -3.79 -8.93 11.29
CA PRO A 4 -4.94 -9.80 11.55
C PRO A 4 -5.24 -9.93 13.06
N LYS A 5 -6.41 -10.49 13.42
CA LYS A 5 -6.79 -10.68 14.83
C LYS A 5 -5.74 -11.51 15.58
N ASP A 6 -5.35 -12.63 14.98
CA ASP A 6 -4.35 -13.53 15.52
C ASP A 6 -3.00 -13.16 14.87
N ASN A 7 -1.97 -12.93 15.71
CA ASN A 7 -0.66 -12.38 15.32
C ASN A 7 -0.72 -11.05 14.53
N PRO A 8 -1.03 -9.91 15.20
CA PRO A 8 -1.18 -8.61 14.55
C PRO A 8 0.09 -8.16 13.82
N LYS A 9 -0.06 -7.72 12.57
CA LYS A 9 1.02 -7.19 11.71
C LYS A 9 0.95 -5.68 11.54
N ILE A 10 -0.22 -5.09 11.72
CA ILE A 10 -0.45 -3.65 11.58
C ILE A 10 -1.38 -3.12 12.66
N ALA A 11 -1.09 -1.89 13.12
CA ALA A 11 -1.96 -1.08 13.95
C ALA A 11 -2.29 0.22 13.20
N ILE A 12 -3.58 0.59 13.15
CA ILE A 12 -4.05 1.82 12.50
C ILE A 12 -4.94 2.60 13.46
N ALA A 13 -4.60 3.86 13.71
CA ALA A 13 -5.48 4.84 14.33
C ALA A 13 -6.03 5.76 13.24
N VAL A 14 -7.35 5.95 13.21
CA VAL A 14 -8.02 6.89 12.30
C VAL A 14 -8.82 7.85 13.14
N VAL A 15 -8.53 9.14 12.99
CA VAL A 15 -9.26 10.23 13.61
C VAL A 15 -9.88 11.06 12.49
N VAL A 16 -11.17 11.32 12.59
CA VAL A 16 -11.88 12.20 11.67
C VAL A 16 -12.62 13.22 12.52
N GLU A 17 -12.16 14.48 12.45
CA GLU A 17 -12.71 15.56 13.27
C GLU A 17 -14.09 15.97 12.78
N ASN A 18 -14.98 16.30 13.71
CA ASN A 18 -16.35 16.77 13.43
C ASN A 18 -17.21 15.81 12.59
N ALA A 19 -16.86 14.52 12.54
CA ALA A 19 -17.50 13.53 11.68
C ALA A 19 -18.65 12.74 12.34
N GLY A 20 -19.04 13.11 13.57
CA GLY A 20 -20.04 12.39 14.35
C GLY A 20 -19.56 10.99 14.76
N PHE A 21 -20.22 9.95 14.26
CA PHE A 21 -19.95 8.56 14.65
C PHE A 21 -18.77 7.96 13.90
N GLY A 22 -17.80 7.40 14.63
CA GLY A 22 -16.62 6.75 14.05
C GLY A 22 -16.95 5.55 13.12
N ALA A 23 -18.08 4.89 13.33
CA ALA A 23 -18.57 3.82 12.46
C ALA A 23 -18.89 4.29 11.03
N THR A 24 -19.20 5.57 10.84
CA THR A 24 -19.61 6.14 9.55
C THR A 24 -18.41 6.39 8.62
N TYR A 25 -17.28 6.82 9.19
CA TYR A 25 -16.12 7.27 8.43
C TYR A 25 -14.83 6.54 8.83
N ALA A 26 -14.44 6.64 10.10
CA ALA A 26 -13.16 6.12 10.58
C ALA A 26 -13.06 4.58 10.43
N ALA A 27 -14.12 3.84 10.76
CA ALA A 27 -14.11 2.38 10.66
C ALA A 27 -14.02 1.88 9.20
N PRO A 28 -14.81 2.39 8.23
CA PRO A 28 -14.62 2.07 6.81
C PRO A 28 -13.22 2.40 6.29
N ILE A 29 -12.66 3.56 6.65
CA ILE A 29 -11.30 3.95 6.25
C ILE A 29 -10.28 2.95 6.80
N ALA A 30 -10.33 2.65 8.10
CA ALA A 30 -9.44 1.70 8.73
C ALA A 30 -9.55 0.30 8.09
N SER A 31 -10.76 -0.17 7.76
CA SER A 31 -10.97 -1.45 7.09
C SER A 31 -10.32 -1.51 5.71
N LEU A 32 -10.44 -0.44 4.91
CA LEU A 32 -9.84 -0.38 3.57
C LEU A 32 -8.30 -0.33 3.64
N MET A 33 -7.76 0.41 4.61
CA MET A 33 -6.31 0.50 4.83
C MET A 33 -5.71 -0.82 5.31
N VAL A 34 -6.39 -1.50 6.24
CA VAL A 34 -6.00 -2.85 6.70
C VAL A 34 -6.00 -3.84 5.53
N GLU A 35 -7.08 -3.87 4.74
CA GLU A 35 -7.18 -4.77 3.59
C GLU A 35 -6.08 -4.53 2.56
N LYS A 36 -5.86 -3.26 2.22
CA LYS A 36 -4.81 -2.88 1.29
C LYS A 36 -3.42 -3.28 1.78
N TYR A 37 -3.16 -3.20 3.09
CA TYR A 37 -1.90 -3.60 3.68
C TYR A 37 -1.71 -5.13 3.68
N LEU A 38 -2.74 -5.90 4.02
CA LEU A 38 -2.64 -7.36 4.12
C LEU A 38 -2.66 -8.05 2.75
N ASN A 39 -3.37 -7.49 1.77
CA ASN A 39 -3.63 -8.12 0.47
C ASN A 39 -2.96 -7.40 -0.71
N ASP A 40 -2.18 -6.34 -0.44
CA ASP A 40 -1.61 -5.40 -1.43
C ASP A 40 -2.62 -4.73 -2.37
N THR A 41 -3.92 -5.02 -2.23
CA THR A 41 -5.01 -4.60 -3.11
C THR A 41 -6.31 -4.48 -2.31
N ILE A 42 -7.26 -3.69 -2.84
CA ILE A 42 -8.63 -3.62 -2.31
C ILE A 42 -9.49 -4.42 -3.30
N ALA A 43 -10.32 -5.33 -2.78
CA ALA A 43 -11.18 -6.16 -3.61
C ALA A 43 -12.13 -5.30 -4.45
N ALA A 44 -12.51 -5.80 -5.63
CA ALA A 44 -13.47 -5.11 -6.49
C ALA A 44 -14.92 -5.25 -5.95
N GLY A 45 -15.84 -4.47 -6.51
CA GLY A 45 -17.27 -4.57 -6.23
C GLY A 45 -17.68 -3.78 -4.99
N PRO A 46 -18.24 -4.41 -3.93
CA PRO A 46 -18.78 -3.67 -2.77
C PRO A 46 -17.76 -2.74 -2.10
N ARG A 47 -16.49 -3.15 -2.05
CA ARG A 47 -15.40 -2.37 -1.45
C ARG A 47 -15.08 -1.11 -2.23
N THR A 48 -15.18 -1.16 -3.57
CA THR A 48 -15.00 0.00 -4.44
C THR A 48 -16.04 1.08 -4.14
N ALA A 49 -17.29 0.70 -3.87
CA ALA A 49 -18.33 1.66 -3.49
C ALA A 49 -18.01 2.35 -2.15
N ILE A 50 -17.54 1.60 -1.15
CA ILE A 50 -17.12 2.15 0.15
C ILE A 50 -15.92 3.07 -0.04
N MET A 51 -14.91 2.64 -0.80
CA MET A 51 -13.71 3.43 -1.10
C MET A 51 -14.07 4.74 -1.78
N ASN A 52 -14.89 4.70 -2.84
CA ASN A 52 -15.33 5.88 -3.56
C ASN A 52 -16.16 6.80 -2.67
N LYS A 53 -17.01 6.25 -1.80
CA LYS A 53 -17.75 7.04 -0.82
C LYS A 53 -16.78 7.77 0.11
N MET A 54 -15.79 7.09 0.69
CA MET A 54 -14.85 7.70 1.62
C MET A 54 -13.95 8.75 0.95
N ILE A 55 -13.51 8.53 -0.29
CA ILE A 55 -12.66 9.48 -1.03
C ILE A 55 -13.43 10.75 -1.41
N ASN A 56 -14.69 10.60 -1.83
CA ASN A 56 -15.46 11.72 -2.38
C ASN A 56 -16.34 12.43 -1.34
N THR A 57 -16.38 11.96 -0.09
CA THR A 57 -17.17 12.62 0.95
C THR A 57 -16.40 13.81 1.53
N THR A 58 -17.08 14.95 1.65
CA THR A 58 -16.64 16.09 2.45
C THR A 58 -17.41 16.14 3.77
N ILE A 59 -16.70 16.37 4.86
CA ILE A 59 -17.28 16.65 6.19
C ILE A 59 -17.44 18.15 6.46
N LEU A 60 -16.95 18.99 5.53
CA LEU A 60 -17.07 20.43 5.66
C LEU A 60 -18.44 20.88 5.16
N PRO A 61 -19.06 21.86 5.85
CA PRO A 61 -20.28 22.48 5.35
C PRO A 61 -19.99 23.23 4.05
N ASP A 62 -20.97 23.27 3.15
CA ASP A 62 -20.86 23.88 1.82
C ASP A 62 -20.35 25.32 1.85
N SER A 63 -20.73 26.08 2.89
CA SER A 63 -20.30 27.46 3.11
C SER A 63 -18.80 27.63 3.28
N LEU A 64 -18.10 26.60 3.78
CA LEU A 64 -16.66 26.61 4.00
C LEU A 64 -15.85 26.06 2.82
N ILE A 65 -16.48 25.33 1.89
CA ILE A 65 -15.80 24.72 0.75
C ILE A 65 -15.07 25.78 -0.10
N LYS A 66 -15.64 27.00 -0.22
CA LYS A 66 -15.00 28.10 -0.97
C LYS A 66 -13.64 28.55 -0.42
N TYR A 67 -13.36 28.25 0.86
CA TYR A 67 -12.08 28.59 1.50
C TYR A 67 -11.08 27.43 1.48
N VAL A 68 -11.52 26.23 1.08
CA VAL A 68 -10.64 25.08 0.90
C VAL A 68 -9.85 25.29 -0.38
N LYS A 69 -8.53 25.45 -0.27
CA LYS A 69 -7.66 25.48 -1.44
C LYS A 69 -7.75 24.13 -2.14
N PRO A 70 -7.91 24.08 -3.48
CA PRO A 70 -7.86 22.83 -4.21
C PRO A 70 -6.51 22.16 -3.95
N VAL A 71 -6.55 20.85 -3.68
CA VAL A 71 -5.32 20.03 -3.54
C VAL A 71 -4.49 20.19 -4.81
N ASP A 72 -3.20 20.48 -4.65
CA ASP A 72 -2.28 20.61 -5.78
C ASP A 72 -2.01 19.24 -6.41
N LYS A 73 -2.75 18.94 -7.48
CA LYS A 73 -2.63 17.69 -8.27
C LYS A 73 -1.24 17.49 -8.90
N ARG A 74 -0.36 18.49 -8.86
CA ARG A 74 1.03 18.36 -9.34
C ARG A 74 1.79 17.32 -8.52
N LEU A 75 1.61 17.30 -7.19
CA LEU A 75 2.33 16.35 -6.33
C LEU A 75 1.97 14.89 -6.66
N ASP A 76 0.68 14.60 -6.87
CA ASP A 76 0.20 13.27 -7.28
C ASP A 76 0.82 12.84 -8.61
N SER A 77 0.93 13.78 -9.54
CA SER A 77 1.52 13.54 -10.86
C SER A 77 3.04 13.29 -10.77
N LEU A 78 3.75 14.05 -9.93
CA LEU A 78 5.18 13.86 -9.69
C LEU A 78 5.46 12.52 -9.01
N TRP A 79 4.67 12.15 -8.01
CA TRP A 79 4.77 10.85 -7.33
C TRP A 79 4.50 9.69 -8.28
N THR A 80 3.47 9.81 -9.13
CA THR A 80 3.14 8.79 -10.14
C THR A 80 4.26 8.63 -11.16
N LYS A 81 4.82 9.74 -11.67
CA LYS A 81 5.98 9.73 -12.56
C LYS A 81 7.20 9.09 -11.89
N LYS A 82 7.46 9.43 -10.63
CA LYS A 82 8.56 8.87 -9.84
C LYS A 82 8.40 7.36 -9.64
N ILE A 83 7.20 6.87 -9.34
CA ILE A 83 6.92 5.42 -9.23
C ILE A 83 7.11 4.73 -10.59
N ALA A 84 6.62 5.31 -11.69
CA ALA A 84 6.79 4.74 -13.02
C ALA A 84 8.27 4.66 -13.42
N GLN A 85 9.04 5.70 -13.10
CA GLN A 85 10.48 5.75 -13.31
C GLN A 85 11.20 4.69 -12.46
N MET A 86 10.92 4.59 -11.16
CA MET A 86 11.49 3.55 -10.28
C MET A 86 11.17 2.13 -10.76
N LYS A 87 9.96 1.87 -11.27
CA LYS A 87 9.60 0.57 -11.85
C LYS A 87 10.37 0.26 -13.14
N THR A 88 10.66 1.30 -13.93
CA THR A 88 11.46 1.17 -15.16
C THR A 88 12.93 0.91 -14.83
N GLU A 89 13.48 1.60 -13.84
CA GLU A 89 14.87 1.45 -13.37
C GLU A 89 15.11 0.12 -12.62
N ARG A 90 14.08 -0.41 -11.93
CA ARG A 90 14.14 -1.71 -11.24
C ARG A 90 13.93 -2.93 -12.16
N ARG A 91 13.55 -2.73 -13.43
CA ARG A 91 13.58 -3.85 -14.40
C ARG A 91 15.05 -4.15 -14.66
N PRO A 92 15.58 -5.34 -14.27
CA PRO A 92 16.95 -5.67 -14.58
C PRO A 92 17.07 -5.65 -16.10
N ASP A 93 18.07 -4.94 -16.59
CA ASP A 93 18.42 -4.91 -17.99
C ASP A 93 18.55 -6.35 -18.50
N ALA A 94 17.85 -6.67 -19.58
CA ALA A 94 17.74 -8.03 -20.10
C ALA A 94 19.11 -8.70 -20.36
N LYS A 95 20.17 -7.88 -20.50
CA LYS A 95 21.56 -8.30 -20.62
C LYS A 95 22.11 -8.91 -19.32
N ASN A 96 21.80 -8.34 -18.15
CA ASN A 96 22.24 -8.85 -16.85
C ASN A 96 21.48 -10.12 -16.41
N ILE A 97 20.20 -10.29 -16.78
CA ILE A 97 19.44 -11.52 -16.53
C ILE A 97 20.00 -12.70 -17.35
N ALA A 98 20.31 -12.46 -18.62
CA ALA A 98 20.89 -13.46 -19.51
C ALA A 98 22.32 -13.86 -19.09
N LEU A 99 23.10 -12.91 -18.57
CA LEU A 99 24.44 -13.17 -18.05
C LEU A 99 24.40 -13.97 -16.73
N ASN A 100 23.43 -13.70 -15.86
CA ASN A 100 23.28 -14.42 -14.59
C ASN A 100 22.76 -15.86 -14.78
N ARG A 101 21.85 -16.10 -15.74
CA ARG A 101 21.41 -17.46 -16.12
C ARG A 101 22.53 -18.35 -16.67
N LYS A 102 23.58 -17.77 -17.27
CA LYS A 102 24.75 -18.52 -17.76
C LYS A 102 25.77 -18.86 -16.67
N ARG A 103 25.61 -18.30 -15.46
CA ARG A 103 26.53 -18.49 -14.31
C ARG A 103 26.00 -19.43 -13.23
N SER A 104 24.78 -19.96 -13.38
CA SER A 104 24.22 -20.96 -12.45
C SER A 104 24.91 -22.32 -12.65
N PRO A 105 25.57 -22.92 -11.64
CA PRO A 105 26.14 -24.26 -11.76
C PRO A 105 25.06 -25.35 -11.82
N HIS A 106 25.39 -26.48 -12.42
CA HIS A 106 24.53 -27.64 -12.69
C HIS A 106 23.81 -28.20 -11.44
N PRO A 107 22.65 -28.87 -11.62
CA PRO A 107 21.79 -29.26 -10.52
C PRO A 107 22.42 -30.39 -9.70
N VAL A 108 22.54 -30.19 -8.39
CA VAL A 108 22.75 -31.28 -7.44
C VAL A 108 21.37 -31.76 -6.98
N SER A 109 21.17 -33.07 -7.04
CA SER A 109 19.93 -33.78 -6.71
C SER A 109 19.41 -33.45 -5.30
N GLY A 110 18.10 -33.18 -5.19
CA GLY A 110 17.33 -33.33 -3.96
C GLY A 110 16.79 -32.03 -3.35
N HIS A 111 15.45 -31.96 -3.29
CA HIS A 111 14.62 -31.08 -2.45
C HIS A 111 14.60 -29.60 -2.85
N ALA A 112 13.51 -29.22 -3.55
CA ALA A 112 13.24 -27.87 -4.00
C ALA A 112 13.04 -26.90 -2.81
N VAL A 113 14.03 -26.04 -2.59
CA VAL A 113 13.90 -24.82 -1.79
C VAL A 113 13.25 -23.73 -2.64
N HIS A 114 12.11 -23.22 -2.18
CA HIS A 114 11.41 -22.08 -2.76
C HIS A 114 12.31 -20.83 -2.66
N GLU A 115 12.75 -20.28 -3.79
CA GLU A 115 13.54 -19.05 -3.84
C GLU A 115 12.71 -17.87 -3.30
N LYS A 116 13.23 -17.25 -2.23
CA LYS A 116 12.71 -16.01 -1.65
C LYS A 116 12.97 -14.82 -2.58
N ILE A 117 11.91 -14.12 -2.99
CA ILE A 117 12.00 -12.75 -3.50
C ILE A 117 11.80 -11.81 -2.31
N TYR A 118 12.87 -11.15 -1.86
CA TYR A 118 12.83 -10.13 -0.82
C TYR A 118 12.39 -8.79 -1.44
N ALA A 119 11.23 -8.29 -1.03
CA ALA A 119 10.83 -6.90 -1.25
C ALA A 119 11.40 -6.04 -0.11
N ILE A 120 12.16 -4.99 -0.46
CA ILE A 120 12.69 -4.02 0.50
C ILE A 120 11.53 -3.13 0.96
N THR A 121 10.94 -3.48 2.09
CA THR A 121 10.25 -2.55 3.00
C THR A 121 11.08 -2.53 4.27
N GLY A 122 11.45 -1.35 4.76
CA GLY A 122 12.20 -1.22 6.01
C GLY A 122 11.45 -1.96 7.12
N THR A 123 11.96 -3.13 7.50
CA THR A 123 11.55 -3.81 8.72
C THR A 123 12.32 -3.13 9.84
N ASP A 124 11.64 -2.42 10.73
CA ASP A 124 12.14 -2.28 12.11
C ASP A 124 12.16 -3.69 12.70
N THR A 125 13.24 -4.42 12.43
CA THR A 125 13.63 -5.56 13.24
C THR A 125 14.22 -4.97 14.51
N ASP A 126 13.44 -4.99 15.58
CA ASP A 126 13.93 -4.81 16.95
C ASP A 126 14.80 -6.02 17.31
N GLU A 127 15.98 -6.09 16.69
CA GLU A 127 17.12 -6.82 17.21
C GLU A 127 18.10 -5.76 17.69
N ARG A 128 18.03 -5.47 19.00
CA ARG A 128 19.10 -4.79 19.72
C ARG A 128 19.84 -5.82 20.58
N PRO A 129 21.18 -5.67 20.72
CA PRO A 129 22.06 -6.63 21.39
C PRO A 129 21.74 -6.83 22.87
#